data_AF-A0A2N9NP33-F1
#
_entry.id   AF-A0A2N9NP33-F1
#
_cell.length_a   1.000
_cell.length_b   1.000
_cell.length_c   1.000
_cell.angle_alpha   90.00
_cell.angle_beta   90.00
_cell.angle_gamma   90.00
#
_symmetry.space_group_name_H-M   'P 1'
#
loop_
_entity.id
_entity.type
_entity.pdbx_description
1 polymer ?
#
loop_
_entity_poly.entity_id
_entity_poly.type
_entity_poly.pdbx_seq_one_letter_code
_entity_poly.pdbx_strand_id
1 'polypeptide(L)'
;MKVIEDKVTVYPPHAICKADIPVILSFLPAEWTAGIQTVRLSSSHGENPTVIAFFHPPDGSLLIKSRGFPKERVLRALLTELAGHASGVVFLNYRRLQKRDASRIERLVAPLVEEILPQLSWKKVWLDK
;
A
#
# COMPACT_ATOMS: atom_id res chain seq x y z
N MET A 1 2.20 -10.90 -11.99
CA MET A 1 1.44 -10.38 -10.83
C MET A 1 0.03 -9.98 -11.26
N LYS A 2 -1.01 -10.43 -10.55
CA LYS A 2 -2.42 -10.08 -10.81
C LYS A 2 -2.86 -8.95 -9.90
N VAL A 3 -3.45 -7.88 -10.46
CA VAL A 3 -4.02 -6.78 -9.67
C VAL A 3 -5.55 -6.83 -9.75
N ILE A 4 -6.18 -6.95 -8.59
CA ILE A 4 -7.63 -7.00 -8.36
C ILE A 4 -8.04 -5.67 -7.71
N GLU A 5 -9.02 -4.99 -8.29
CA GLU A 5 -9.60 -3.77 -7.74
C GLU A 5 -11.07 -4.07 -7.41
N ASP A 6 -11.42 -4.09 -6.13
CA ASP A 6 -12.79 -4.35 -5.69
C ASP A 6 -13.68 -3.20 -6.17
N LYS A 7 -14.90 -3.51 -6.65
CA LYS A 7 -15.82 -2.48 -7.14
C LYS A 7 -16.29 -1.61 -5.96
N VAL A 8 -16.16 -0.30 -6.10
CA VAL A 8 -16.70 0.69 -5.17
C VAL A 8 -17.81 1.47 -5.88
N THR A 9 -19.05 1.30 -5.41
CA THR A 9 -20.24 1.99 -5.94
C THR A 9 -20.63 3.22 -5.12
N VAL A 10 -19.97 3.47 -4.00
CA VAL A 10 -20.31 4.55 -3.06
C VAL A 10 -19.05 5.32 -2.67
N TYR A 11 -19.15 6.65 -2.61
CA TYR A 11 -18.08 7.51 -2.10
C TYR A 11 -17.65 7.09 -0.66
N PRO A 12 -16.38 7.26 -0.26
CA PRO A 12 -15.23 7.69 -1.05
C PRO A 12 -14.71 6.59 -1.99
N PRO A 13 -14.09 6.93 -3.13
CA PRO A 13 -13.44 5.96 -4.00
C PRO A 13 -12.11 5.45 -3.40
N HIS A 14 -11.47 4.52 -4.10
CA HIS A 14 -10.09 4.15 -3.82
C HIS A 14 -9.13 5.32 -4.05
N ALA A 15 -8.16 5.50 -3.14
CA ALA A 15 -7.15 6.55 -3.26
C ALA A 15 -6.04 6.23 -4.27
N ILE A 16 -5.77 4.94 -4.50
CA ILE A 16 -4.92 4.42 -5.58
C ILE A 16 -5.75 3.48 -6.44
N CYS A 17 -5.45 3.42 -7.73
CA CYS A 17 -6.14 2.54 -8.67
C CYS A 17 -5.22 1.43 -9.19
N LYS A 18 -5.79 0.49 -9.95
CA LYS A 18 -5.05 -0.62 -10.54
C LYS A 18 -3.81 -0.19 -11.37
N ALA A 19 -3.86 0.96 -12.03
CA ALA A 19 -2.75 1.48 -12.85
C ALA A 19 -1.60 2.06 -12.01
N ASP A 20 -1.86 2.46 -10.76
CA ASP A 20 -0.83 2.99 -9.86
C ASP A 20 0.08 1.86 -9.35
N ILE A 21 -0.43 0.63 -9.22
CA ILE A 21 0.33 -0.51 -8.69
C ILE A 21 1.62 -0.79 -9.46
N PRO A 22 1.62 -1.01 -10.80
CA PRO A 22 2.87 -1.25 -11.53
C PRO A 22 3.84 -0.07 -11.43
N VAL A 23 3.35 1.17 -11.37
CA VAL A 23 4.19 2.36 -11.16
C VAL A 23 4.85 2.28 -9.78
N ILE A 24 4.09 2.06 -8.71
CA ILE A 24 4.66 1.98 -7.35
C ILE A 24 5.74 0.89 -7.30
N LEU A 25 5.44 -0.32 -7.80
CA LEU A 25 6.38 -1.43 -7.70
C LEU A 25 7.64 -1.26 -8.55
N SER A 26 7.62 -0.47 -9.64
CA SER A 26 8.81 -0.24 -10.45
C SER A 26 9.87 0.64 -9.77
N PHE A 27 9.49 1.38 -8.73
CA PHE A 27 10.42 2.16 -7.90
C PHE A 27 11.02 1.35 -6.75
N LEU A 28 10.54 0.12 -6.52
CA LEU A 28 10.96 -0.66 -5.37
C LEU A 28 12.08 -1.62 -5.73
N PRO A 29 13.01 -1.87 -4.79
CA PRO A 29 13.96 -2.96 -4.93
C PRO A 29 13.25 -4.30 -5.17
N ALA A 30 13.86 -5.18 -5.96
CA ALA A 30 13.25 -6.46 -6.32
C ALA A 30 12.96 -7.33 -5.09
N GLU A 31 13.79 -7.24 -4.05
CA GLU A 31 13.63 -7.95 -2.79
C GLU A 31 12.43 -7.48 -1.97
N TRP A 32 11.91 -6.26 -2.19
CA TRP A 32 10.69 -5.77 -1.53
C TRP A 32 9.42 -6.34 -2.17
N THR A 33 9.51 -6.71 -3.45
CA THR A 33 8.37 -7.20 -4.24
C THR A 33 8.43 -8.70 -4.51
N ALA A 34 9.50 -9.35 -4.07
CA ALA A 34 9.71 -10.78 -4.19
C ALA A 34 8.54 -11.55 -3.55
N GLY A 35 7.98 -12.49 -4.32
CA GLY A 35 6.86 -13.32 -3.86
C GLY A 35 5.47 -12.69 -3.98
N ILE A 36 5.35 -11.43 -4.43
CA ILE A 36 4.01 -10.83 -4.67
C ILE A 36 3.40 -11.44 -5.95
N GLN A 37 2.39 -12.27 -5.76
CA GLN A 37 1.63 -12.89 -6.84
C GLN A 37 0.35 -12.11 -7.13
N THR A 38 -0.32 -11.63 -6.08
CA THR A 38 -1.60 -10.93 -6.15
C THR A 38 -1.59 -9.63 -5.36
N VAL A 39 -2.19 -8.59 -5.92
CA VAL A 39 -2.44 -7.31 -5.24
C VAL A 39 -3.93 -7.06 -5.27
N ARG A 40 -4.54 -6.80 -4.12
CA ARG A 40 -5.98 -6.52 -4.00
C ARG A 40 -6.21 -5.14 -3.39
N LEU A 41 -6.84 -4.25 -4.14
CA LEU A 41 -7.41 -3.00 -3.63
C LEU A 41 -8.78 -3.31 -3.04
N SER A 42 -8.88 -3.33 -1.72
CA SER A 42 -10.09 -3.70 -0.99
C SER A 42 -11.09 -2.55 -0.91
N SER A 43 -12.37 -2.83 -1.16
CA SER A 43 -13.47 -1.87 -1.04
C SER A 43 -13.88 -1.60 0.42
N SER A 44 -13.26 -2.30 1.39
CA SER A 44 -13.47 -2.08 2.82
C SER A 44 -13.27 -0.60 3.16
N HIS A 45 -14.32 0.02 3.68
CA HIS A 45 -14.26 1.35 4.25
C HIS A 45 -13.60 1.29 5.63
N GLY A 46 -12.97 2.38 6.08
CA GLY A 46 -11.99 2.45 7.17
C GLY A 46 -12.46 2.13 8.60
N GLU A 47 -13.32 1.13 8.80
CA GLU A 47 -13.79 0.68 10.12
C GLU A 47 -12.67 0.09 10.99
N ASN A 48 -11.49 -0.21 10.42
CA ASN A 48 -10.31 -0.57 11.20
C ASN A 48 -9.06 0.20 10.70
N PRO A 49 -8.76 1.39 11.28
CA PRO A 49 -7.78 2.35 10.75
C PRO A 49 -6.32 1.94 10.92
N THR A 50 -6.03 0.79 11.53
CA THR A 50 -4.66 0.40 11.90
C THR A 50 -3.89 -0.36 10.81
N VAL A 51 -4.56 -1.05 9.89
CA VAL A 51 -3.89 -1.83 8.83
C VAL A 51 -4.43 -1.40 7.47
N ILE A 52 -3.65 -0.56 6.79
CA ILE A 52 -3.94 -0.02 5.46
C ILE A 52 -3.34 -0.91 4.37
N ALA A 53 -2.14 -1.44 4.57
CA ALA A 53 -1.51 -2.42 3.70
C ALA A 53 -1.09 -3.64 4.53
N PHE A 54 -1.15 -4.81 3.92
CA PHE A 54 -0.75 -6.07 4.54
C PHE A 54 -0.26 -7.03 3.47
N PHE A 55 0.97 -7.51 3.60
CA PHE A 55 1.52 -8.56 2.76
C PHE A 55 1.47 -9.88 3.51
N HIS A 56 0.90 -10.91 2.87
CA HIS A 56 0.88 -12.28 3.35
C HIS A 56 1.84 -13.12 2.49
N PRO A 57 3.09 -13.33 2.94
CA PRO A 57 4.11 -14.03 2.16
C PRO A 57 3.76 -15.46 1.76
N PRO A 58 3.12 -16.28 2.62
CA PRO A 58 2.75 -17.66 2.25
C PRO A 58 1.87 -17.74 1.00
N ASP A 59 0.92 -16.81 0.85
CA ASP A 59 0.01 -16.78 -0.31
C ASP A 59 0.48 -15.83 -1.42
N GLY A 60 1.58 -15.11 -1.20
CA GLY A 60 2.03 -14.03 -2.09
C GLY A 60 0.96 -12.95 -2.31
N SER A 61 0.13 -12.67 -1.31
CA SER A 61 -1.01 -11.76 -1.44
C SER A 61 -0.78 -10.44 -0.71
N LEU A 62 -0.94 -9.33 -1.43
CA LEU A 62 -0.83 -7.97 -0.91
C LEU A 62 -2.23 -7.34 -0.88
N LEU A 63 -2.75 -7.09 0.32
CA LEU A 63 -4.02 -6.43 0.55
C LEU A 63 -3.80 -4.94 0.81
N ILE A 64 -4.54 -4.08 0.11
CA ILE A 64 -4.48 -2.62 0.28
C ILE A 64 -5.88 -2.06 0.49
N LYS A 65 -6.13 -1.48 1.66
CA LYS A 65 -7.32 -0.70 1.98
C LYS A 65 -7.10 0.75 1.57
N SER A 66 -7.38 1.06 0.31
CA SER A 66 -7.15 2.40 -0.23
C SER A 66 -8.38 3.32 -0.13
N ARG A 67 -9.56 2.80 0.22
CA ARG A 67 -10.81 3.55 0.24
C ARG A 67 -10.89 4.50 1.46
N GLY A 68 -11.19 5.77 1.22
CA GLY A 68 -11.40 6.78 2.28
C GLY A 68 -10.14 7.28 2.99
N PHE A 69 -8.96 6.89 2.52
CA PHE A 69 -7.69 7.41 3.00
C PHE A 69 -7.07 8.37 1.99
N PRO A 70 -6.26 9.37 2.42
CA PRO A 70 -5.44 10.15 1.51
C PRO A 70 -4.46 9.25 0.75
N LYS A 71 -4.21 9.54 -0.53
CA LYS A 71 -3.30 8.76 -1.37
C LYS A 71 -1.91 8.60 -0.77
N GLU A 72 -1.32 9.70 -0.27
CA GLU A 72 -0.03 9.68 0.42
C GLU A 72 -0.01 8.70 1.60
N ARG A 73 -1.09 8.67 2.40
CA ARG A 73 -1.21 7.76 3.54
C ARG A 73 -1.26 6.30 3.11
N VAL A 74 -1.94 6.01 1.99
CA VAL A 74 -2.00 4.65 1.42
C VAL A 74 -0.64 4.24 0.88
N LEU A 75 0.03 5.12 0.13
CA LEU A 75 1.36 4.89 -0.40
C LEU A 75 2.37 4.64 0.72
N ARG A 76 2.42 5.52 1.73
CA ARG A 76 3.32 5.36 2.88
C ARG A 76 3.08 4.02 3.59
N ALA A 77 1.83 3.66 3.85
CA ALA A 77 1.52 2.39 4.50
C ALA A 77 1.94 1.17 3.67
N LEU A 78 1.73 1.20 2.36
CA LEU A 78 2.18 0.15 1.44
C LEU A 78 3.71 0.00 1.46
N LEU A 79 4.44 1.11 1.35
CA LEU A 79 5.89 1.09 1.36
C LEU A 79 6.45 0.61 2.71
N THR A 80 5.86 1.05 3.82
CA THR A 80 6.22 0.59 5.17
C THR A 80 6.03 -0.91 5.35
N GLU A 81 4.94 -1.47 4.82
CA GLU A 81 4.67 -2.90 4.88
C GLU A 81 5.73 -3.71 4.11
N LEU A 82 6.00 -3.33 2.86
CA LEU A 82 6.96 -4.04 2.02
C LEU A 82 8.40 -3.88 2.51
N ALA A 83 8.78 -2.68 2.95
CA ALA A 83 10.09 -2.43 3.54
C ALA A 83 10.28 -3.20 4.86
N GLY A 84 9.23 -3.27 5.69
CA GLY A 84 9.22 -4.03 6.94
C GLY A 84 9.42 -5.51 6.70
N HIS A 85 8.69 -6.07 5.73
CA HIS A 85 8.85 -7.45 5.29
C HIS A 85 10.26 -7.74 4.77
N ALA A 86 10.76 -6.94 3.82
CA ALA A 86 12.08 -7.12 3.23
C ALA A 86 13.23 -6.98 4.26
N SER A 87 13.03 -6.15 5.28
CA SER A 87 14.01 -5.95 6.36
C SER A 87 13.95 -7.03 7.44
N GLY A 88 13.07 -8.03 7.31
CA GLY A 88 12.87 -9.09 8.31
C GLY A 88 12.34 -8.57 9.65
N VAL A 89 11.67 -7.41 9.67
CA VAL A 89 11.15 -6.85 10.92
C VAL A 89 9.93 -7.64 11.35
N VAL A 90 10.04 -8.29 12.50
CA VAL A 90 8.92 -8.98 13.12
C VAL A 90 8.01 -7.95 13.79
N PHE A 91 6.81 -7.79 13.24
CA PHE A 91 5.76 -6.98 13.87
C PHE A 91 5.38 -7.60 15.22
N LEU A 92 5.65 -6.92 16.35
CA LEU A 92 5.40 -7.42 17.73
C LEU A 92 3.94 -7.84 17.98
N ASN A 93 3.04 -7.15 17.32
CA ASN A 93 1.68 -7.52 16.99
C ASN A 93 1.52 -7.07 15.54
N TYR A 94 0.63 -7.66 14.73
CA TYR A 94 0.30 -7.34 13.32
C TYR A 94 0.00 -5.85 12.96
N ARG A 95 0.37 -4.90 13.83
CA ARG A 95 -0.10 -3.54 13.96
C ARG A 95 1.00 -2.54 14.35
N ARG A 96 2.18 -2.94 14.84
CA ARG A 96 3.21 -1.96 15.28
C ARG A 96 4.64 -2.47 15.21
N LEU A 97 5.46 -1.76 14.44
CA LEU A 97 6.92 -1.89 14.46
C LEU A 97 7.46 -1.45 15.83
N GLN A 98 8.57 -2.04 16.29
CA GLN A 98 9.30 -1.48 17.43
C GLN A 98 9.76 -0.06 17.09
N LYS A 99 9.86 0.82 18.09
CA LYS A 99 10.20 2.25 17.86
C LYS A 99 11.49 2.43 17.06
N ARG A 100 12.49 1.56 17.27
CA ARG A 100 13.76 1.58 16.53
C ARG A 100 13.57 1.20 15.05
N ASP A 101 12.78 0.15 14.80
CA ASP A 101 12.50 -0.30 13.44
C ASP A 101 11.61 0.69 12.69
N ALA A 102 10.64 1.31 13.37
CA ALA A 102 9.79 2.34 12.79
C ALA A 102 10.61 3.51 12.22
N SER A 103 11.56 4.05 12.99
CA SER A 103 12.41 5.15 12.52
C SER A 103 13.41 4.73 11.43
N ARG A 104 13.78 3.44 11.36
CA ARG A 104 14.63 2.92 10.28
C ARG A 104 13.82 2.78 9.00
N ILE A 105 12.65 2.16 9.07
CA ILE A 105 11.74 1.99 7.94
C ILE A 105 11.29 3.35 7.40
N GLU A 106 10.93 4.29 8.28
CA GLU A 106 10.52 5.63 7.84
C GLU A 106 11.62 6.35 7.04
N ARG A 107 12.89 6.20 7.42
CA ARG A 107 14.03 6.77 6.67
C ARG A 107 14.21 6.15 5.28
N LEU A 108 13.78 4.91 5.09
CA LEU A 108 13.77 4.26 3.77
C LEU A 108 12.55 4.66 2.94
N VAL A 109 11.39 4.80 3.60
CA VAL A 109 10.10 5.04 2.96
C VAL A 109 9.91 6.50 2.56
N ALA A 110 10.30 7.45 3.41
CA ALA A 110 10.09 8.88 3.17
C ALA A 110 10.56 9.38 1.79
N PRO A 111 11.81 9.12 1.34
CA PRO A 111 12.25 9.57 0.02
C PRO A 111 11.45 8.92 -1.13
N LEU A 112 11.08 7.65 -0.99
CA LEU A 112 10.28 6.94 -2.00
C LEU A 112 8.86 7.50 -2.08
N VAL A 113 8.26 7.93 -0.97
CA VAL A 113 6.95 8.60 -0.99
C VAL A 113 7.04 9.89 -1.80
N GLU A 114 8.06 10.71 -1.56
CA GLU A 114 8.25 11.99 -2.27
C GLU A 114 8.49 11.78 -3.78
N GLU A 115 9.20 10.73 -4.15
CA GLU A 115 9.51 10.40 -5.55
C GLU A 115 8.32 9.77 -6.31
N ILE A 116 7.59 8.85 -5.66
CA ILE A 116 6.53 8.07 -6.30
C ILE A 116 5.22 8.86 -6.35
N LEU A 117 4.87 9.59 -5.28
CA LEU A 117 3.57 10.25 -5.14
C LEU A 117 3.19 11.15 -6.34
N PRO A 118 4.09 11.97 -6.91
CA PRO A 118 3.79 12.80 -8.08
C PRO A 118 3.46 12.01 -9.35
N GLN A 119 3.95 10.78 -9.45
CA GLN A 119 3.79 9.91 -10.63
C GLN A 119 2.49 9.12 -10.61
N LEU A 120 1.84 9.03 -9.45
CA LEU A 120 0.59 8.29 -9.31
C LEU A 120 -0.56 9.05 -9.96
N SER A 121 -1.38 8.33 -10.71
CA SER A 121 -2.45 8.90 -11.51
C SER A 121 -3.35 9.81 -10.67
N TRP A 122 -3.51 11.07 -11.07
CA TRP A 122 -4.53 11.94 -10.50
C TRP A 122 -5.88 11.51 -11.08
N LYS A 123 -6.37 10.32 -10.72
CA LYS A 123 -7.78 10.01 -10.96
C LYS A 123 -8.61 10.99 -10.14
N LYS A 124 -8.95 12.13 -10.76
CA LYS A 124 -10.19 12.85 -10.46
C LYS A 124 -11.28 11.83 -10.77
N VAL A 125 -11.76 11.14 -9.74
CA VAL A 125 -12.94 10.31 -9.87
C VAL A 125 -14.07 11.29 -10.16
N TRP A 126 -14.36 11.47 -11.45
CA TRP A 126 -15.58 12.12 -11.90
C TRP A 126 -16.72 11.26 -11.35
N LEU A 127 -17.45 11.83 -10.40
CA LEU A 127 -18.81 11.39 -10.14
C LEU A 127 -19.59 11.76 -11.40
N ASP A 128 -19.67 10.82 -12.35
CA ASP A 128 -20.62 10.93 -13.44
C ASP A 128 -22.02 10.78 -12.87
N LYS A 129 -22.71 11.93 -12.82
CA LYS A 129 -24.16 12.21 -12.74
C LYS A 129 -24.94 11.72 -11.52
#